data_AF-A0A101XPC9-F1
#
_entry.id   AF-A0A101XPC9-F1
#
_cell.length_a   1.000
_cell.length_b   1.000
_cell.length_c   1.000
_cell.angle_alpha   90.00
_cell.angle_beta   90.00
_cell.angle_gamma   90.00
#
_symmetry.space_group_name_H-M   'P 1'
#
loop_
_entity.id
_entity.type
_entity.pdbx_description
1 polymer ?
#
loop_
_entity_poly.entity_id
_entity_poly.type
_entity_poly.pdbx_seq_one_letter_code
_entity_poly.pdbx_strand_id
1 'polypeptide(L)'
;MLATALALFYNNIRVSLVMMVGGLIFGIIPFLVVIANGALVGYVLATLTAKIHINLGLAILAGILPHGIFEIPAYLLASAYGLRIGATEFQTIARAGKPSLTHKFAGYRGAAESGDFARAGQPGMWAYLRKDVWMVLLIVAVLLLVAAFIEAGVTPILLRMAIGG
;
A
#
# COMPACT_ATOMS: atom_id res chain seq x y z
N MET A 1 11.66 -17.37 16.22
CA MET A 1 10.44 -17.43 15.38
C MET A 1 9.46 -16.31 15.74
N LEU A 2 8.89 -16.26 16.95
CA LEU A 2 7.91 -15.21 17.29
C LEU A 2 8.51 -13.80 17.30
N ALA A 3 9.63 -13.58 18.00
CA ALA A 3 10.27 -12.27 18.06
C ALA A 3 10.70 -11.74 16.69
N THR A 4 11.24 -12.63 15.84
CA THR A 4 11.65 -12.31 14.46
C THR A 4 10.45 -11.96 13.58
N ALA A 5 9.35 -12.72 13.67
CA ALA A 5 8.12 -12.41 12.94
C ALA A 5 7.55 -11.04 13.35
N LEU A 6 7.50 -10.75 14.65
CA LEU A 6 7.00 -9.46 15.14
C LEU A 6 7.89 -8.29 14.70
N ALA A 7 9.21 -8.47 14.63
CA ALA A 7 10.12 -7.45 14.13
C ALA A 7 9.91 -7.16 12.63
N LEU A 8 9.75 -8.21 11.81
CA LEU A 8 9.44 -8.08 10.38
C LEU A 8 8.08 -7.42 10.17
N PHE A 9 7.06 -7.87 10.88
CA PHE A 9 5.73 -7.26 10.88
C PHE A 9 5.80 -5.77 11.23
N TYR A 10 6.50 -5.41 12.32
CA TYR A 10 6.65 -4.02 12.75
C TYR A 10 7.34 -3.16 11.69
N ASN A 11 8.35 -3.70 11.00
CA ASN A 11 9.01 -2.99 9.92
C ASN A 11 8.04 -2.73 8.75
N ASN A 12 7.35 -3.77 8.29
CA ASN A 12 6.49 -3.70 7.11
C ASN A 12 5.23 -2.86 7.36
N ILE A 13 4.65 -2.93 8.56
CA ILE A 13 3.51 -2.09 8.94
C ILE A 13 3.94 -0.62 9.02
N ARG A 14 5.12 -0.33 9.58
CA ARG A 14 5.66 1.04 9.63
C ARG A 14 5.87 1.60 8.23
N VAL A 15 6.47 0.83 7.32
CA VAL A 15 6.68 1.25 5.91
C VAL A 15 5.34 1.49 5.22
N SER A 16 4.34 0.61 5.44
CA SER A 16 3.00 0.76 4.88
C SER A 16 2.28 2.01 5.38
N LEU A 17 2.40 2.31 6.66
CA LEU A 17 1.88 3.55 7.24
C LEU A 17 2.56 4.79 6.66
N VAL A 18 3.88 4.75 6.47
CA VAL A 18 4.64 5.83 5.82
C VAL A 18 4.14 6.04 4.39
N MET A 19 3.86 4.98 3.63
CA MET A 19 3.30 5.10 2.27
C MET A 19 1.91 5.76 2.27
N MET A 20 1.03 5.35 3.18
CA MET A 20 -0.32 5.90 3.28
C MET A 20 -0.31 7.39 3.66
N VAL A 21 0.43 7.75 4.72
CA VAL A 21 0.52 9.14 5.21
C VAL A 21 1.34 10.01 4.26
N GLY A 22 2.42 9.47 3.71
CA GLY A 22 3.27 10.14 2.73
C GLY A 22 2.55 10.50 1.43
N GLY A 23 1.36 9.93 1.20
CA GLY A 23 0.42 10.37 0.18
C GLY A 23 0.11 11.87 0.21
N LEU A 24 0.12 12.49 1.39
CA LEU A 24 -0.10 13.94 1.55
C LEU A 24 0.91 14.80 0.78
N ILE A 25 2.10 14.27 0.47
CA ILE A 25 3.12 14.92 -0.36
C ILE A 25 2.90 14.52 -1.82
N PHE A 26 1.69 14.76 -2.33
CA PHE A 26 1.28 14.51 -3.72
C PHE A 26 1.51 13.06 -4.21
N GLY A 27 1.56 12.08 -3.30
CA GLY A 27 1.81 10.69 -3.68
C GLY A 27 3.26 10.35 -4.05
N ILE A 28 4.22 11.27 -3.87
CA ILE A 28 5.63 11.03 -4.23
C ILE A 28 6.23 9.93 -3.33
N ILE A 29 5.98 10.01 -2.03
CA ILE A 29 6.51 9.04 -1.05
C ILE A 29 6.06 7.60 -1.33
N PRO A 30 4.75 7.28 -1.45
CA PRO A 30 4.33 5.91 -1.75
C PRO A 30 4.89 5.38 -3.07
N PHE A 31 5.10 6.23 -4.08
CA PHE A 31 5.72 5.84 -5.34
C PHE A 31 7.20 5.44 -5.16
N LEU A 32 7.99 6.29 -4.48
CA LEU A 32 9.40 6.01 -4.24
C LEU A 32 9.62 4.77 -3.38
N VAL A 33 8.78 4.55 -2.36
CA VAL A 33 8.90 3.39 -1.47
C VAL A 33 8.63 2.07 -2.21
N VAL A 34 7.66 2.04 -3.14
CA VAL A 34 7.40 0.84 -3.95
C VAL A 34 8.60 0.53 -4.85
N ILE A 35 9.18 1.55 -5.50
CA ILE A 35 10.40 1.36 -6.32
C ILE A 35 11.56 0.86 -5.47
N ALA A 36 11.80 1.47 -4.31
CA ALA A 36 12.89 1.08 -3.42
C ALA A 36 12.74 -0.36 -2.92
N ASN A 37 11.52 -0.78 -2.54
CA ASN A 37 11.25 -2.17 -2.15
C ASN A 37 11.43 -3.15 -3.33
N GLY A 38 10.98 -2.80 -4.53
CA GLY A 38 11.21 -3.61 -5.72
C GLY A 38 12.71 -3.77 -6.05
N ALA A 39 13.48 -2.70 -5.92
CA ALA A 39 14.93 -2.72 -6.10
C ALA A 39 15.63 -3.58 -5.03
N LEU A 40 15.18 -3.51 -3.77
CA LEU A 40 15.71 -4.33 -2.68
C LEU A 40 15.47 -5.82 -2.94
N VAL A 41 14.26 -6.20 -3.37
CA VAL A 41 13.94 -7.58 -3.76
C VAL A 41 14.83 -8.04 -4.93
N GLY A 42 15.02 -7.19 -5.94
CA GLY A 42 15.93 -7.47 -7.05
C GLY A 42 17.38 -7.68 -6.60
N TYR A 43 17.86 -6.85 -5.67
CA TYR A 43 19.20 -6.99 -5.07
C TYR A 43 19.36 -8.30 -4.29
N VAL A 44 18.35 -8.70 -3.51
CA VAL A 44 18.36 -9.97 -2.79
C VAL A 44 18.41 -11.14 -3.76
N LEU A 45 17.58 -11.16 -4.81
CA LEU A 45 17.64 -12.19 -5.84
C LEU A 45 18.99 -12.26 -6.53
N ALA A 46 19.54 -11.12 -6.94
CA ALA A 46 20.86 -11.07 -7.55
C ALA A 46 21.95 -11.62 -6.62
N THR A 47 21.83 -11.37 -5.31
CA THR A 47 22.74 -11.91 -4.30
C THR A 47 22.60 -13.43 -4.16
N LEU A 48 21.37 -13.94 -4.09
CA LEU A 48 21.09 -15.38 -3.99
C LEU A 48 21.60 -16.15 -5.22
N THR A 49 21.46 -15.59 -6.43
CA THR A 49 21.88 -16.25 -7.67
C THR A 49 23.37 -16.09 -7.94
N ALA A 50 23.93 -14.90 -7.78
CA ALA A 50 25.33 -14.63 -8.13
C ALA A 50 26.33 -15.08 -7.07
N LYS A 51 25.97 -15.01 -5.77
CA LYS A 51 26.89 -15.34 -4.67
C LYS A 51 26.63 -16.70 -4.03
N ILE A 52 25.36 -17.11 -3.95
CA ILE A 52 24.96 -18.39 -3.31
C ILE A 52 24.71 -19.48 -4.37
N HIS A 53 24.81 -19.14 -5.66
CA HIS A 53 24.64 -20.05 -6.80
C HIS A 53 23.28 -20.80 -6.82
N ILE A 54 22.25 -20.23 -6.19
CA ILE A 54 20.90 -20.77 -6.24
C ILE A 54 20.30 -20.48 -7.61
N ASN A 55 19.62 -21.45 -8.21
CA ASN A 55 18.86 -21.23 -9.44
C ASN A 55 17.82 -20.10 -9.23
N LEU A 56 17.69 -19.19 -10.19
CA LEU A 56 16.76 -18.04 -10.09
C LEU A 56 15.32 -18.46 -9.79
N GLY A 57 14.82 -19.53 -10.43
CA GLY A 57 13.49 -20.05 -10.19
C GLY A 57 13.31 -20.50 -8.73
N LEU A 58 14.28 -21.23 -8.18
CA LEU A 58 14.26 -21.64 -6.77
C LEU A 58 14.40 -20.44 -5.83
N ALA A 59 15.24 -19.45 -6.15
CA ALA A 59 15.37 -18.23 -5.36
C ALA A 59 14.05 -17.46 -5.28
N ILE A 60 13.27 -17.41 -6.36
CA ILE A 60 11.94 -16.80 -6.37
C ILE A 60 10.94 -17.67 -5.58
N LEU A 61 10.87 -18.98 -5.88
CA LEU A 61 9.87 -19.88 -5.29
C LEU A 61 10.07 -20.11 -3.79
N ALA A 62 11.31 -20.19 -3.31
CA ALA A 62 11.64 -20.41 -1.91
C ALA A 62 11.85 -19.10 -1.15
N GLY A 63 12.47 -18.11 -1.80
CA GLY A 63 12.95 -16.89 -1.18
C GLY A 63 11.98 -15.72 -1.23
N ILE A 64 11.00 -15.68 -2.13
CA ILE A 64 10.05 -14.57 -2.27
C ILE A 64 8.62 -15.06 -2.19
N LEU A 65 8.24 -16.02 -3.04
CA LEU A 65 6.86 -16.42 -3.24
C LEU A 65 6.09 -16.73 -1.95
N PRO A 66 6.66 -17.41 -0.93
CA PRO A 66 5.91 -17.81 0.26
C PRO A 66 5.29 -16.62 1.00
N HIS A 67 6.05 -15.55 1.21
CA HIS A 67 5.59 -14.35 1.92
C HIS A 67 5.16 -13.23 0.95
N GLY A 68 5.81 -13.13 -0.21
CA GLY A 68 5.58 -12.09 -1.21
C GLY A 68 4.16 -12.07 -1.78
N ILE A 69 3.47 -13.21 -1.80
CA ILE A 69 2.04 -13.27 -2.18
C ILE A 69 1.13 -12.45 -1.24
N PHE A 70 1.57 -12.19 -0.01
CA PHE A 70 0.86 -11.37 0.97
C PHE A 70 1.41 -9.94 1.07
N GLU A 71 2.74 -9.79 1.03
CA GLU A 71 3.38 -8.47 1.15
C GLU A 71 3.15 -7.58 -0.07
N ILE A 72 3.24 -8.13 -1.28
CA ILE A 72 3.07 -7.34 -2.50
C ILE A 72 1.66 -6.74 -2.56
N PRO A 73 0.56 -7.49 -2.35
CA PRO A 73 -0.77 -6.89 -2.27
C PRO A 73 -0.90 -5.87 -1.14
N ALA A 74 -0.32 -6.13 0.03
CA ALA A 74 -0.38 -5.18 1.15
C ALA A 74 0.30 -3.84 0.82
N TYR A 75 1.48 -3.87 0.21
CA TYR A 75 2.20 -2.68 -0.21
C TYR A 75 1.52 -1.95 -1.36
N LEU A 76 0.95 -2.67 -2.33
CA LEU A 76 0.17 -2.05 -3.40
C LEU A 76 -1.09 -1.38 -2.88
N LEU A 77 -1.81 -1.99 -1.92
CA LEU A 77 -2.98 -1.38 -1.28
C LEU A 77 -2.60 -0.13 -0.48
N ALA A 78 -1.54 -0.20 0.32
CA ALA A 78 -1.05 0.94 1.10
C ALA A 78 -0.60 2.10 0.20
N SER A 79 0.15 1.78 -0.87
CA SER A 79 0.61 2.77 -1.85
C SER A 79 -0.53 3.37 -2.65
N ALA A 80 -1.46 2.56 -3.15
CA ALA A 80 -2.64 3.03 -3.88
C ALA A 80 -3.51 3.96 -3.02
N TYR A 81 -3.68 3.65 -1.74
CA TYR A 81 -4.39 4.50 -0.81
C TYR A 81 -3.67 5.85 -0.60
N GLY A 82 -2.35 5.83 -0.39
CA GLY A 82 -1.53 7.05 -0.31
C GLY A 82 -1.59 7.90 -1.59
N LEU A 83 -1.50 7.27 -2.77
CA LEU A 83 -1.63 7.95 -4.06
C LEU A 83 -3.02 8.59 -4.24
N ARG A 84 -4.09 7.91 -3.80
CA ARG A 84 -5.46 8.45 -3.82
C ARG A 84 -5.58 9.70 -2.95
N ILE A 85 -4.96 9.72 -1.77
CA ILE A 85 -4.89 10.92 -0.91
C ILE A 85 -4.17 12.05 -1.67
N GLY A 86 -2.97 11.79 -2.18
CA GLY A 86 -2.18 12.80 -2.89
C GLY A 86 -2.87 13.38 -4.13
N ALA A 87 -3.56 12.55 -4.89
CA ALA A 87 -4.34 12.98 -6.03
C ALA A 87 -5.51 13.91 -5.63
N THR A 88 -6.13 13.66 -4.48
CA THR A 88 -7.24 14.48 -3.96
C THR A 88 -6.75 15.85 -3.52
N GLU A 89 -5.58 15.91 -2.86
CA GLU A 89 -4.94 17.18 -2.49
C GLU A 89 -4.57 18.00 -3.72
N PHE A 90 -3.94 17.37 -4.72
CA PHE A 90 -3.60 18.03 -5.99
C PHE A 90 -4.84 18.61 -6.68
N GLN A 91 -5.93 17.84 -6.74
CA GLN A 91 -7.19 18.30 -7.34
C GLN A 91 -7.80 19.45 -6.55
N THR A 92 -7.71 19.44 -5.23
CA THR A 92 -8.24 20.51 -4.38
C THR A 92 -7.49 21.82 -4.62
N ILE A 93 -6.15 21.76 -4.68
CA ILE A 93 -5.30 22.91 -4.98
C ILE A 93 -5.55 23.41 -6.42
N ALA A 94 -5.59 22.50 -7.40
CA ALA A 94 -5.83 22.84 -8.80
C ALA A 94 -7.22 23.47 -9.03
N ARG A 95 -8.22 23.09 -8.22
CA ARG A 95 -9.58 23.66 -8.26
C ARG A 95 -9.69 24.99 -7.52
N ALA A 96 -8.89 25.21 -6.47
CA ALA A 96 -8.85 26.50 -5.76
C ALA A 96 -8.44 27.67 -6.69
N GLY A 97 -7.69 27.38 -7.75
CA GLY A 97 -7.33 28.35 -8.79
C GLY A 97 -8.42 28.65 -9.83
N LYS A 98 -9.57 27.96 -9.83
CA LYS A 98 -10.70 28.21 -10.74
C LYS A 98 -11.90 28.73 -9.94
N PRO A 99 -12.47 29.92 -10.24
CA PRO A 99 -13.60 30.44 -9.46
C PRO A 99 -14.83 29.54 -9.60
N SER A 100 -15.12 28.74 -8.56
CA SER A 100 -16.09 27.63 -8.58
C SER A 100 -17.56 28.02 -8.42
N LEU A 101 -17.91 29.29 -8.68
CA LEU A 101 -19.28 29.76 -8.49
C LEU A 101 -20.29 29.02 -9.38
N THR A 102 -19.90 28.65 -10.60
CA THR A 102 -20.81 28.06 -11.60
C THR A 102 -21.30 26.66 -11.23
N HIS A 103 -20.47 25.82 -10.60
CA HIS A 103 -20.81 24.42 -10.33
C HIS A 103 -21.52 24.20 -8.99
N LYS A 104 -21.28 25.07 -7.99
CA LYS A 104 -22.04 25.07 -6.73
C LYS A 104 -23.47 25.56 -6.97
N PHE A 105 -23.65 26.63 -7.74
CA PHE A 105 -24.99 27.14 -8.08
C PHE A 105 -25.81 26.15 -8.91
N ALA A 106 -25.19 25.43 -9.85
CA ALA A 106 -25.88 24.38 -10.62
C ALA A 106 -26.37 23.22 -9.73
N GLY A 107 -25.57 22.81 -8.74
CA GLY A 107 -25.95 21.76 -7.79
C GLY A 107 -27.10 22.16 -6.85
N TYR A 108 -27.10 23.40 -6.35
CA TYR A 108 -28.20 23.92 -5.53
C TYR A 108 -29.48 24.13 -6.36
N ARG A 109 -29.36 24.62 -7.60
CA ARG A 109 -30.51 24.76 -8.52
C ARG A 109 -31.13 23.40 -8.84
N GLY A 110 -30.32 22.38 -9.15
CA GLY A 110 -30.81 21.03 -9.41
C GLY A 110 -31.42 20.34 -8.19
N ALA A 111 -30.89 20.57 -6.98
CA ALA A 111 -31.49 20.06 -5.74
C ALA A 111 -32.79 20.79 -5.36
N ALA A 112 -32.92 22.07 -5.68
CA ALA A 112 -34.16 22.84 -5.51
C ALA A 112 -35.25 22.40 -6.51
N GLU A 113 -34.88 21.99 -7.72
CA GLU A 113 -35.80 21.44 -8.73
C GLU A 113 -36.25 20.00 -8.41
N SER A 114 -35.37 19.16 -7.85
CA SER A 114 -35.70 17.75 -7.54
C SER A 114 -36.29 17.52 -6.14
N GLY A 115 -36.28 18.54 -5.27
CA GLY A 115 -36.71 18.45 -3.87
C GLY A 115 -35.80 17.58 -2.98
N ASP A 116 -34.71 17.03 -3.54
CA ASP A 116 -33.82 16.08 -2.90
C ASP A 116 -32.60 16.80 -2.28
N PHE A 117 -32.86 17.57 -1.21
CA PHE A 117 -31.83 18.27 -0.45
C PHE A 117 -30.86 17.31 0.26
N ALA A 118 -31.20 16.02 0.38
CA ALA A 118 -30.31 14.99 0.91
C ALA A 118 -29.08 14.78 0.02
N ARG A 119 -29.18 15.02 -1.30
CA ARG A 119 -28.04 15.04 -2.22
C ARG A 119 -27.20 16.32 -2.16
N ALA A 120 -27.75 17.43 -1.65
CA ALA A 120 -27.03 18.69 -1.51
C ALA A 120 -25.96 18.63 -0.40
N GLY A 121 -26.19 17.80 0.62
CA GLY A 121 -25.21 17.43 1.63
C GLY A 121 -24.38 16.22 1.22
N GLN A 122 -23.65 16.27 0.08
CA GLN A 122 -22.69 15.22 -0.21
C GLN A 122 -21.68 15.15 0.95
N PRO A 123 -21.59 14.03 1.69
CA PRO A 123 -20.61 13.92 2.76
C PRO A 123 -19.24 14.19 2.15
N GLY A 124 -18.50 15.13 2.73
CA GLY A 124 -17.18 15.51 2.21
C GLY A 124 -16.32 14.25 2.03
N MET A 125 -15.50 14.22 0.98
CA MET A 125 -14.59 13.10 0.66
C MET A 125 -13.87 12.54 1.90
N TRP A 126 -13.54 13.41 2.86
CA TRP A 126 -12.97 13.10 4.17
C TRP A 126 -13.76 12.08 5.02
N ALA A 127 -15.09 12.05 4.92
CA ALA A 127 -15.93 11.07 5.59
C ALA A 127 -15.83 9.68 4.96
N TYR A 128 -15.65 9.60 3.63
CA TYR A 128 -15.39 8.35 2.91
C TYR A 128 -13.97 7.85 3.17
N LEU A 129 -12.98 8.75 3.07
CA LEU A 129 -11.57 8.45 3.38
C LEU A 129 -11.46 7.84 4.77
N ARG A 130 -12.08 8.43 5.80
CA ARG A 130 -12.02 7.92 7.19
C ARG A 130 -12.58 6.51 7.35
N LYS A 131 -13.69 6.17 6.67
CA LYS A 131 -14.25 4.81 6.72
C LYS A 131 -13.36 3.82 5.98
N ASP A 132 -12.82 4.22 4.83
CA ASP A 132 -11.91 3.40 4.03
C ASP A 132 -10.57 3.14 4.76
N VAL A 133 -10.02 4.13 5.49
CA VAL A 133 -8.73 4.02 6.22
C VAL A 133 -8.72 2.76 7.07
N TRP A 134 -9.71 2.58 7.93
CA TRP A 134 -9.71 1.50 8.92
C TRP A 134 -9.77 0.13 8.26
N MET A 135 -10.55 -0.01 7.20
CA MET A 135 -10.65 -1.24 6.45
C MET A 135 -9.33 -1.56 5.74
N VAL A 136 -8.71 -0.58 5.08
CA VAL A 136 -7.41 -0.79 4.40
C VAL A 136 -6.32 -1.10 5.41
N LEU A 137 -6.26 -0.39 6.55
CA LEU A 137 -5.30 -0.69 7.63
C LEU A 137 -5.45 -2.11 8.17
N LEU A 138 -6.69 -2.56 8.40
CA LEU A 138 -6.96 -3.91 8.88
C LEU A 138 -6.49 -4.97 7.86
N ILE A 139 -6.85 -4.80 6.58
CA ILE A 139 -6.45 -5.73 5.53
C ILE A 139 -4.92 -5.78 5.40
N VAL A 140 -4.26 -4.62 5.34
CA VAL A 140 -2.80 -4.52 5.26
C VAL A 140 -2.15 -5.17 6.48
N ALA A 141 -2.64 -4.89 7.69
CA ALA A 141 -2.09 -5.49 8.91
C ALA A 141 -2.22 -7.02 8.91
N VAL A 142 -3.37 -7.57 8.51
CA VAL A 142 -3.57 -9.02 8.44
C VAL A 142 -2.63 -9.66 7.42
N LEU A 143 -2.54 -9.09 6.21
CA LEU A 143 -1.66 -9.60 5.16
C LEU A 143 -0.18 -9.59 5.61
N LEU A 144 0.28 -8.49 6.19
CA LEU A 144 1.66 -8.36 6.65
C LEU A 144 1.97 -9.25 7.85
N LEU A 145 1.00 -9.49 8.72
CA LEU A 145 1.18 -10.40 9.84
C LEU A 145 1.38 -11.83 9.34
N VAL A 146 0.53 -12.28 8.42
CA VAL A 146 0.66 -13.60 7.78
C VAL A 146 2.00 -13.71 7.06
N ALA A 147 2.37 -12.70 6.27
CA ALA A 147 3.66 -12.64 5.59
C ALA A 147 4.84 -12.82 6.57
N ALA A 148 4.84 -12.08 7.68
CA ALA A 148 5.93 -12.10 8.63
C ALA A 148 6.10 -13.46 9.34
N PHE A 149 5.00 -14.18 9.61
CA PHE A 149 5.08 -15.55 10.13
C PHE A 149 5.62 -16.53 9.09
N ILE A 150 5.24 -16.37 7.82
CA ILE A 150 5.77 -17.19 6.73
C ILE A 150 7.26 -16.90 6.50
N GLU A 151 7.66 -15.63 6.50
CA GLU A 151 9.05 -15.22 6.32
C GLU A 151 9.94 -15.67 7.50
N ALA A 152 9.46 -15.58 8.74
CA ALA A 152 10.23 -16.01 9.90
C ALA A 152 10.27 -17.54 10.09
N GLY A 153 9.29 -18.26 9.55
CA GLY A 153 9.10 -19.70 9.78
C GLY A 153 9.44 -20.57 8.58
N VAL A 154 8.87 -20.26 7.43
CA VAL A 154 8.87 -21.12 6.24
C VAL A 154 10.01 -20.77 5.29
N THR A 155 10.19 -19.49 4.97
CA THR A 155 11.21 -19.05 4.00
C THR A 155 12.63 -19.55 4.33
N PRO A 156 13.14 -19.51 5.58
CA PRO A 156 14.48 -20.00 5.90
C PRO A 156 14.61 -21.51 5.74
N ILE A 157 13.53 -22.26 5.98
CA ILE A 157 13.51 -23.72 5.82
C ILE A 157 13.59 -24.06 4.34
N LEU A 158 12.76 -23.43 3.51
CA LEU A 158 12.76 -23.64 2.05
C LEU A 158 14.10 -23.26 1.42
N LEU A 159 14.71 -22.14 1.83
CA LEU A 159 16.02 -21.75 1.34
C LEU A 159 17.12 -22.73 1.76
N ARG A 160 17.09 -23.27 2.99
CA ARG A 160 18.04 -24.31 3.42
C ARG A 160 17.90 -25.58 2.60
N MET A 161 16.67 -26.01 2.30
CA MET A 161 16.41 -27.17 1.44
C MET A 161 16.89 -26.92 0.00
N ALA A 162 16.73 -25.69 -0.51
CA ALA A 162 17.18 -25.33 -1.86
C ALA A 162 18.71 -25.21 -1.99
N ILE A 163 19.44 -24.94 -0.90
CA ILE A 163 20.90 -24.81 -0.87
C ILE A 163 21.57 -26.15 -0.53
N GLY A 164 20.96 -26.97 0.33
CA GLY A 164 21.51 -28.24 0.82
C GLY A 164 21.03 -29.49 0.08
N GLY A 165 20.18 -29.32 -0.94
CA GLY A 165 19.72 -30.39 -1.83
C GLY A 165 20.51 -30.45 -3.13
#